data_AF-A0A4R5A6X3-F1
#
_entry.id   AF-A0A4R5A6X3-F1
#
_cell.length_a   1.000
_cell.length_b   1.000
_cell.length_c   1.000
_cell.angle_alpha   90.00
_cell.angle_beta   90.00
_cell.angle_gamma   90.00
#
_symmetry.space_group_name_H-M   'P 1'
#
loop_
_entity.id
_entity.type
_entity.pdbx_description
1 polymer ?
#
loop_
_entity_poly.entity_id
_entity_poly.type
_entity_poly.pdbx_seq_one_letter_code
_entity_poly.pdbx_strand_id
1 'polypeptide(L)'
;MSASDGSIGATKTEPAAPEPSIADFTGPASRSGRDSAGSVASRPIIGVVTPRCYGHVFVALFLRLRVSAYVICEDDDGRVLLSRWIGYDDGPQWSLAGGGLDPVEHPQEGAVRELFEETGYACELDALIGVDAEHFVSDRHVPDGYDGVDVHAVRIFYRGHVTGGELTPEVGGTSDLAAWLSREELAHLPAVPGVKLGLAMYDDGDGVPVAPREPNPPVPDGVRVEHRVAAYGRGPDGDAVGGLLEHGADPAEAIRAAFGEQRDLDVTVGRPRAATSSVHLSEDETSACWIIRLDYDVRRSSSGRPG
;
A
#
# COMPACT_ATOMS: atom_id res chain seq x y z
N MET A 1 -2.71 -19.18 51.33
CA MET A 1 -1.55 -18.58 50.65
C MET A 1 -0.87 -19.66 49.84
N SER A 2 -0.97 -19.58 48.51
CA SER A 2 -0.03 -20.16 47.53
C SER A 2 -0.49 -19.61 46.18
N ALA A 3 0.24 -18.62 45.67
CA ALA A 3 0.08 -18.17 44.29
C ALA A 3 0.90 -19.11 43.39
N SER A 4 0.33 -19.50 42.26
CA SER A 4 1.04 -20.20 41.19
C SER A 4 1.41 -19.19 40.12
N ASP A 5 2.68 -18.79 40.06
CA ASP A 5 3.17 -17.89 39.01
C ASP A 5 3.14 -18.60 37.65
N GLY A 6 2.27 -18.11 36.77
CA GLY A 6 2.27 -18.46 35.35
C GLY A 6 3.35 -17.67 34.62
N SER A 7 4.51 -18.28 34.39
CA SER A 7 5.54 -17.70 33.51
C SER A 7 5.06 -17.71 32.06
N ILE A 8 4.48 -16.59 31.62
CA ILE A 8 4.20 -16.35 30.20
C ILE A 8 5.55 -16.13 29.52
N GLY A 9 5.96 -17.07 28.67
CA GLY A 9 7.20 -16.97 27.92
C GLY A 9 7.13 -15.81 26.94
N ALA A 10 8.02 -14.82 27.10
CA ALA A 10 8.17 -13.75 26.13
C ALA A 10 8.55 -14.34 24.76
N THR A 11 7.70 -14.14 23.77
CA THR A 11 8.01 -14.43 22.37
C THR A 11 9.18 -13.56 21.95
N LYS A 12 10.35 -14.17 21.77
CA LYS A 12 11.56 -13.48 21.32
C LYS A 12 11.31 -12.94 19.90
N THR A 13 11.18 -11.62 19.77
CA THR A 13 11.10 -10.96 18.47
C THR A 13 12.33 -11.33 17.65
N GLU A 14 12.15 -12.08 16.57
CA GLU A 14 13.24 -12.44 15.67
C GLU A 14 13.69 -11.21 14.87
N PRO A 15 14.99 -11.10 14.52
CA PRO A 15 15.49 -9.91 13.86
C PRO A 15 14.82 -9.68 12.50
N ALA A 16 14.44 -8.43 12.27
CA ALA A 16 14.03 -7.96 10.96
C ALA A 16 15.15 -8.23 9.94
N ALA A 17 14.75 -8.40 8.69
CA ALA A 17 15.68 -8.36 7.56
C ALA A 17 16.37 -6.98 7.52
N PRO A 18 17.58 -6.86 6.95
CA PRO A 18 18.24 -5.57 6.80
C PRO A 18 17.33 -4.60 6.03
N GLU A 19 17.26 -3.37 6.51
CA GLU A 19 16.66 -2.26 5.76
C GLU A 19 17.54 -1.91 4.54
N PRO A 20 16.95 -1.43 3.43
CA PRO A 20 17.73 -0.93 2.30
C PRO A 20 18.66 0.21 2.74
N SER A 21 19.90 0.20 2.27
CA SER A 21 20.95 1.09 2.77
C SER A 21 21.02 2.36 1.92
N ILE A 22 21.17 3.54 2.53
CA ILE A 22 21.24 4.85 1.84
C ILE A 22 22.29 4.88 0.70
N ALA A 23 23.32 4.02 0.73
CA ALA A 23 24.28 3.87 -0.36
C ALA A 23 23.70 3.35 -1.69
N ASP A 24 22.52 2.73 -1.68
CA ASP A 24 21.84 2.17 -2.87
C ASP A 24 21.11 3.24 -3.71
N PHE A 25 21.11 4.52 -3.27
CA PHE A 25 20.15 5.55 -3.72
C PHE A 25 20.74 6.65 -4.63
N THR A 26 22.01 6.58 -5.06
CA THR A 26 22.65 7.69 -5.81
C THR A 26 22.30 7.72 -7.31
N GLY A 27 21.20 8.38 -7.66
CA GLY A 27 20.89 8.84 -9.02
C GLY A 27 21.34 10.30 -9.28
N PRO A 28 21.50 10.74 -10.54
CA PRO A 28 22.01 12.07 -10.86
C PRO A 28 20.98 13.19 -10.60
N ALA A 29 21.39 14.24 -9.88
CA ALA A 29 20.57 15.41 -9.59
C ALA A 29 20.25 16.25 -10.85
N SER A 30 19.02 16.76 -10.97
CA SER A 30 18.61 17.72 -12.00
C SER A 30 18.08 19.05 -11.41
N ARG A 31 18.09 20.11 -12.22
CA ARG A 31 17.99 21.51 -11.75
C ARG A 31 16.55 22.03 -11.66
N SER A 32 16.32 22.94 -10.70
CA SER A 32 15.04 23.54 -10.37
C SER A 32 14.65 24.75 -11.23
N GLY A 33 13.33 24.92 -11.42
CA GLY A 33 12.66 26.14 -11.90
C GLY A 33 11.57 26.56 -10.88
N ARG A 34 11.21 27.85 -10.84
CA ARG A 34 10.53 28.49 -9.70
C ARG A 34 9.06 28.85 -9.94
N ASP A 35 8.33 28.92 -8.82
CA ASP A 35 6.99 29.49 -8.57
C ASP A 35 5.82 28.70 -9.21
N SER A 36 4.56 28.69 -8.72
CA SER A 36 3.89 29.40 -7.61
C SER A 36 3.12 28.43 -6.65
N ALA A 37 2.15 28.93 -5.87
CA ALA A 37 1.44 28.27 -4.77
C ALA A 37 0.06 27.63 -5.10
N GLY A 38 -0.28 26.53 -4.42
CA GLY A 38 -1.65 25.96 -4.35
C GLY A 38 -1.72 24.48 -3.98
N SER A 39 -2.07 24.17 -2.71
CA SER A 39 -2.18 22.82 -2.11
C SER A 39 -0.89 21.99 -2.03
N VAL A 40 -0.67 21.31 -0.90
CA VAL A 40 0.54 20.50 -0.63
C VAL A 40 0.32 19.08 -1.17
N ALA A 41 0.25 18.94 -2.49
CA ALA A 41 0.31 17.65 -3.15
C ALA A 41 1.77 17.18 -3.31
N SER A 42 2.03 15.92 -2.97
CA SER A 42 3.34 15.28 -3.19
C SER A 42 3.80 15.43 -4.65
N ARG A 43 5.04 15.90 -4.86
CA ARG A 43 5.61 16.19 -6.19
C ARG A 43 6.50 15.02 -6.64
N PRO A 44 6.07 14.17 -7.60
CA PRO A 44 6.88 13.05 -8.04
C PRO A 44 8.05 13.46 -8.94
N ILE A 45 8.86 12.46 -9.26
CA ILE A 45 10.20 12.61 -9.82
C ILE A 45 10.17 12.39 -11.34
N ILE A 46 10.85 13.29 -12.05
CA ILE A 46 11.34 13.24 -13.45
C ILE A 46 10.89 11.99 -14.25
N GLY A 47 9.97 12.19 -15.19
CA GLY A 47 9.56 11.13 -16.12
C GLY A 47 10.71 10.67 -17.04
N VAL A 48 10.91 9.36 -17.13
CA VAL A 48 11.83 8.74 -18.10
C VAL A 48 11.09 8.59 -19.43
N VAL A 49 11.50 9.35 -20.44
CA VAL A 49 10.97 9.22 -21.81
C VAL A 49 11.52 7.95 -22.45
N THR A 50 10.72 6.87 -22.48
CA THR A 50 11.01 5.69 -23.30
C THR A 50 10.27 5.79 -24.65
N PRO A 51 10.96 5.94 -25.78
CA PRO A 51 10.30 6.01 -27.08
C PRO A 51 9.82 4.61 -27.53
N ARG A 52 8.50 4.37 -27.48
CA ARG A 52 7.86 3.26 -28.21
C ARG A 52 7.15 3.79 -29.44
N CYS A 53 7.61 3.38 -30.62
CA CYS A 53 7.09 3.86 -31.90
C CYS A 53 5.71 3.24 -32.23
N TYR A 54 4.64 3.85 -31.71
CA TYR A 54 3.36 3.90 -32.42
C TYR A 54 3.34 5.19 -33.26
N GLY A 55 2.83 5.12 -34.49
CA GLY A 55 3.17 6.09 -35.55
C GLY A 55 2.91 7.56 -35.19
N HIS A 56 3.97 8.38 -35.21
CA HIS A 56 3.98 9.86 -35.22
C HIS A 56 3.26 10.62 -34.08
N VAL A 57 2.64 9.95 -33.11
CA VAL A 57 2.02 10.58 -31.93
C VAL A 57 2.94 10.37 -30.73
N PHE A 58 3.46 11.45 -30.17
CA PHE A 58 4.10 11.43 -28.86
C PHE A 58 3.00 11.47 -27.79
N VAL A 59 3.12 10.61 -26.78
CA VAL A 59 2.25 10.61 -25.60
C VAL A 59 3.15 10.85 -24.38
N ALA A 60 2.92 11.94 -23.67
CA ALA A 60 3.61 12.30 -22.44
C ALA A 60 2.78 11.81 -21.24
N LEU A 61 3.21 10.72 -20.60
CA LEU A 61 2.55 10.19 -19.40
C LEU A 61 3.25 10.66 -18.12
N PHE A 62 2.44 11.01 -17.12
CA PHE A 62 2.90 11.37 -15.77
C PHE A 62 2.96 10.13 -14.89
N LEU A 63 4.16 9.71 -14.48
CA LEU A 63 4.32 8.53 -13.61
C LEU A 63 3.83 8.84 -12.19
N ARG A 64 2.85 8.07 -11.71
CA ARG A 64 2.26 8.20 -10.36
C ARG A 64 2.31 6.86 -9.62
N LEU A 65 3.17 6.77 -8.62
CA LEU A 65 3.02 5.75 -7.57
C LEU A 65 1.89 6.18 -6.62
N ARG A 66 0.90 5.32 -6.38
CA ARG A 66 -0.14 5.49 -5.35
C ARG A 66 -0.11 4.28 -4.43
N VAL A 67 0.45 4.44 -3.23
CA VAL A 67 0.24 3.47 -2.15
C VAL A 67 -1.03 3.84 -1.40
N SER A 68 -1.85 2.84 -1.11
CA SER A 68 -3.12 2.97 -0.40
C SER A 68 -3.28 1.89 0.65
N ALA A 69 -4.02 2.20 1.71
CA ALA A 69 -4.38 1.25 2.74
C ALA A 69 -5.88 1.25 2.98
N TYR A 70 -6.45 0.06 3.17
CA TYR A 70 -7.88 -0.20 3.31
C TYR A 70 -8.15 -1.09 4.52
N VAL A 71 -9.27 -0.85 5.20
CA VAL A 71 -9.73 -1.67 6.33
C VAL A 71 -11.05 -2.34 5.96
N ILE A 72 -11.15 -3.63 6.24
CA ILE A 72 -12.39 -4.40 6.14
C ILE A 72 -12.86 -4.70 7.56
N CYS A 73 -13.90 -3.97 7.99
CA CYS A 73 -14.65 -4.26 9.20
C CYS A 73 -15.94 -5.00 8.83
N GLU A 74 -16.21 -6.11 9.49
CA GLU A 74 -17.45 -6.88 9.38
C GLU A 74 -18.17 -6.85 10.74
N ASP A 75 -19.49 -6.66 10.75
CA ASP A 75 -20.30 -6.66 11.98
C ASP A 75 -20.88 -8.03 12.33
N ASP A 76 -21.54 -8.14 13.49
CA ASP A 76 -22.18 -9.38 13.96
C ASP A 76 -23.25 -9.94 12.99
N ASP A 77 -23.80 -9.11 12.08
CA ASP A 77 -24.76 -9.51 11.05
C ASP A 77 -24.08 -9.94 9.73
N GLY A 78 -22.75 -9.89 9.64
CA GLY A 78 -21.98 -10.20 8.42
C GLY A 78 -22.02 -9.09 7.36
N ARG A 79 -22.34 -7.85 7.75
CA ARG A 79 -22.28 -6.68 6.87
C ARG A 79 -20.91 -6.04 6.93
N VAL A 80 -20.48 -5.45 5.82
CA VAL A 80 -19.18 -4.80 5.68
C VAL A 80 -19.34 -3.29 5.71
N LEU A 81 -18.50 -2.60 6.47
CA LEU A 81 -18.45 -1.12 6.48
C LEU A 81 -17.76 -0.61 5.21
N LEU A 82 -18.44 0.26 4.47
CA LEU A 82 -18.00 0.78 3.19
C LEU A 82 -18.28 2.29 3.06
N SER A 83 -17.46 2.96 2.26
CA SER A 83 -17.63 4.35 1.83
C SER A 83 -18.09 4.40 0.37
N ARG A 84 -18.81 5.46 -0.03
CA ARG A 84 -19.25 5.65 -1.41
C ARG A 84 -18.47 6.79 -2.06
N TRP A 85 -17.51 6.43 -2.89
CA TRP A 85 -16.68 7.36 -3.64
C TRP A 85 -17.47 7.98 -4.80
N ILE A 86 -17.43 9.31 -4.91
CA ILE A 86 -18.15 10.08 -5.96
C ILE A 86 -17.25 10.56 -7.11
N GLY A 87 -15.98 10.15 -7.16
CA GLY A 87 -14.99 10.61 -8.15
C GLY A 87 -14.94 9.86 -9.49
N TYR A 88 -15.93 9.02 -9.82
CA TYR A 88 -16.07 8.37 -11.12
C TYR A 88 -17.03 9.13 -12.04
N ASP A 89 -16.65 9.32 -13.30
CA ASP A 89 -17.52 9.92 -14.34
C ASP A 89 -18.78 9.08 -14.61
N ASP A 90 -18.68 7.76 -14.42
CA ASP A 90 -19.78 6.79 -14.54
C ASP A 90 -20.75 6.80 -13.33
N GLY A 91 -20.52 7.69 -12.36
CA GLY A 91 -21.34 7.87 -11.16
C GLY A 91 -20.77 7.20 -9.90
N PRO A 92 -21.41 7.43 -8.73
CA PRO A 92 -20.88 6.99 -7.43
C PRO A 92 -20.72 5.47 -7.32
N GLN A 93 -19.62 5.02 -6.72
CA GLN A 93 -19.30 3.60 -6.50
C GLN A 93 -18.90 3.33 -5.05
N TRP A 94 -19.34 2.21 -4.50
CA TRP A 94 -18.90 1.75 -3.19
C TRP A 94 -17.45 1.28 -3.22
N SER A 95 -16.68 1.68 -2.21
CA SER A 95 -15.29 1.31 -1.94
C SER A 95 -15.17 0.72 -0.53
N LEU A 96 -14.11 -0.06 -0.32
CA LEU A 96 -13.64 -0.32 1.03
C LEU A 96 -13.24 1.01 1.67
N ALA A 97 -13.52 1.18 2.96
CA ALA A 97 -13.05 2.33 3.72
C ALA A 97 -11.53 2.38 3.71
N GLY A 98 -10.95 3.49 3.25
CA GLY A 98 -9.52 3.62 3.02
C GLY A 98 -9.14 4.40 1.77
N GLY A 99 -7.92 4.92 1.75
CA GLY A 99 -7.49 5.85 0.71
C GLY A 99 -5.98 5.88 0.47
N GLY A 100 -5.48 7.03 0.04
CA GLY A 100 -4.06 7.21 -0.26
C GLY A 100 -3.27 7.45 1.02
N LEU A 101 -2.06 6.90 1.12
CA LEU A 101 -1.18 7.27 2.23
C LEU A 101 -0.67 8.70 2.05
N ASP A 102 -0.77 9.49 3.12
CA ASP A 102 -0.19 10.83 3.18
C ASP A 102 1.35 10.76 3.26
N PRO A 103 2.08 11.82 2.85
CA PRO A 103 3.53 11.83 2.89
C PRO A 103 4.07 11.43 4.27
N VAL A 104 4.96 10.45 4.30
CA VAL A 104 5.57 9.83 5.49
C VAL A 104 4.63 9.09 6.43
N GLU A 105 3.37 8.82 6.07
CA GLU A 105 2.44 8.06 6.90
C GLU A 105 2.80 6.55 6.97
N HIS A 106 2.62 5.90 8.12
CA HIS A 106 2.72 4.43 8.18
C HIS A 106 1.42 3.80 7.63
N PRO A 107 1.47 2.70 6.83
CA PRO A 107 0.28 2.09 6.22
C PRO A 107 -0.87 1.77 7.18
N GLN A 108 -0.57 1.41 8.43
CA GLN A 108 -1.58 1.19 9.47
C GLN A 108 -2.27 2.49 9.92
N GLU A 109 -1.52 3.59 10.04
CA GLU A 109 -2.04 4.89 10.46
C GLU A 109 -3.00 5.44 9.41
N GLY A 110 -2.59 5.41 8.13
CA GLY A 110 -3.44 5.84 7.01
C GLY A 110 -4.72 5.00 6.90
N ALA A 111 -4.65 3.69 7.13
CA ALA A 111 -5.85 2.84 7.13
C ALA A 111 -6.87 3.25 8.21
N VAL A 112 -6.40 3.59 9.42
CA VAL A 112 -7.25 4.03 10.53
C VAL A 112 -7.75 5.46 10.34
N ARG A 113 -6.89 6.38 9.86
CA ARG A 113 -7.24 7.77 9.54
C ARG A 113 -8.35 7.80 8.48
N GLU A 114 -8.14 7.17 7.35
CA GLU A 114 -9.09 7.17 6.22
C GLU A 114 -10.43 6.55 6.61
N LEU A 115 -10.44 5.43 7.36
CA LEU A 115 -11.70 4.86 7.84
C LEU A 115 -12.45 5.84 8.76
N PHE A 116 -11.75 6.53 9.65
CA PHE A 116 -12.37 7.53 10.52
C PHE A 116 -12.90 8.74 9.73
N GLU A 117 -12.12 9.25 8.77
CA GLU A 117 -12.50 10.41 7.93
C GLU A 117 -13.70 10.09 7.02
N GLU A 118 -13.75 8.89 6.43
CA GLU A 118 -14.84 8.49 5.53
C GLU A 118 -16.12 8.07 6.25
N THR A 119 -16.04 7.52 7.47
CA THR A 119 -17.16 6.81 8.12
C THR A 119 -17.53 7.30 9.53
N GLY A 120 -16.69 8.11 10.18
CA GLY A 120 -16.89 8.58 11.56
C GLY A 120 -16.62 7.53 12.65
N TYR A 121 -16.23 6.30 12.29
CA TYR A 121 -15.90 5.24 13.23
C TYR A 121 -14.41 5.21 13.59
N ALA A 122 -14.11 4.98 14.86
CA ALA A 122 -12.78 4.55 15.30
C ALA A 122 -12.66 3.02 15.15
N CYS A 123 -11.50 2.54 14.72
CA CYS A 123 -11.22 1.11 14.57
C CYS A 123 -9.86 0.71 15.16
N GLU A 124 -9.71 -0.57 15.43
CA GLU A 124 -8.41 -1.22 15.63
C GLU A 124 -8.16 -2.22 14.49
N LEU A 125 -6.90 -2.38 14.09
CA LEU A 125 -6.50 -3.32 13.04
C LEU A 125 -6.10 -4.66 13.67
N ASP A 126 -6.69 -5.74 13.17
CA ASP A 126 -6.43 -7.09 13.67
C ASP A 126 -5.29 -7.77 12.91
N ALA A 127 -5.33 -7.72 11.58
CA ALA A 127 -4.39 -8.45 10.72
C ALA A 127 -4.19 -7.82 9.34
N LEU A 128 -2.98 -8.00 8.79
CA LEU A 128 -2.69 -7.79 7.37
C LEU A 128 -3.21 -9.01 6.59
N ILE A 129 -4.25 -8.81 5.77
CA ILE A 129 -4.90 -9.90 5.03
C ILE A 129 -4.38 -10.05 3.59
N GLY A 130 -3.90 -8.96 2.99
CA GLY A 130 -3.35 -9.01 1.63
C GLY A 130 -2.73 -7.71 1.14
N VAL A 131 -2.06 -7.81 0.00
CA VAL A 131 -1.51 -6.71 -0.77
C VAL A 131 -1.76 -7.02 -2.24
N ASP A 132 -2.11 -5.99 -3.00
CA ASP A 132 -2.35 -6.04 -4.43
C ASP A 132 -1.54 -4.93 -5.14
N ALA A 133 -1.16 -5.17 -6.38
CA ALA A 133 -0.53 -4.18 -7.24
C ALA A 133 -1.22 -4.13 -8.60
N GLU A 134 -1.53 -2.94 -9.08
CA GLU A 134 -2.20 -2.70 -10.35
C GLU A 134 -1.45 -1.62 -11.14
N HIS A 135 -1.23 -1.87 -12.44
CA HIS A 135 -0.57 -0.93 -13.34
C HIS A 135 -1.51 -0.57 -14.50
N PHE A 136 -1.88 0.71 -14.62
CA PHE A 136 -2.81 1.18 -15.63
C PHE A 136 -2.60 2.66 -15.99
N VAL A 137 -2.95 3.04 -17.21
CA VAL A 137 -2.99 4.45 -17.63
C VAL A 137 -4.38 5.02 -17.33
N SER A 138 -4.42 6.22 -16.74
CA SER A 138 -5.63 6.97 -16.46
C SER A 138 -5.62 8.34 -17.15
N ASP A 139 -6.77 8.74 -17.67
CA ASP A 139 -7.09 10.07 -18.17
C ASP A 139 -7.63 11.02 -17.08
N ARG A 140 -7.67 10.58 -15.81
CA ARG A 140 -8.12 11.37 -14.66
C ARG A 140 -6.96 11.99 -13.90
N HIS A 141 -7.19 13.19 -13.37
CA HIS A 141 -6.20 13.95 -12.58
C HIS A 141 -4.87 14.17 -13.32
N VAL A 142 -4.93 14.28 -14.66
CA VAL A 142 -3.77 14.50 -15.52
C VAL A 142 -3.21 15.92 -15.27
N PRO A 143 -1.94 16.07 -14.88
CA PRO A 143 -1.33 17.38 -14.70
C PRO A 143 -1.15 18.11 -16.04
N ASP A 144 -1.15 19.45 -16.01
CA ASP A 144 -0.90 20.28 -17.18
C ASP A 144 0.39 19.87 -17.93
N GLY A 145 0.27 19.68 -19.24
CA GLY A 145 1.38 19.29 -20.11
C GLY A 145 1.61 17.78 -20.26
N TYR A 146 0.71 16.95 -19.72
CA TYR A 146 0.69 15.49 -19.93
C TYR A 146 -0.60 15.06 -20.65
N ASP A 147 -0.54 13.95 -21.37
CA ASP A 147 -1.66 13.32 -22.08
C ASP A 147 -2.39 12.26 -21.23
N GLY A 148 -1.81 11.87 -20.09
CA GLY A 148 -2.33 10.87 -19.17
C GLY A 148 -1.46 10.68 -17.93
N VAL A 149 -1.96 9.92 -16.96
CA VAL A 149 -1.22 9.46 -15.77
C VAL A 149 -0.94 7.97 -15.91
N ASP A 150 0.32 7.57 -15.80
CA ASP A 150 0.71 6.17 -15.67
C ASP A 150 0.69 5.80 -14.18
N VAL A 151 -0.30 5.01 -13.77
CA VAL A 151 -0.57 4.72 -12.35
C VAL A 151 -0.02 3.36 -11.98
N HIS A 152 0.97 3.34 -11.08
CA HIS A 152 1.34 2.16 -10.31
C HIS A 152 0.64 2.24 -8.95
N ALA A 153 -0.45 1.50 -8.78
CA ALA A 153 -1.20 1.42 -7.53
C ALA A 153 -0.72 0.22 -6.72
N VAL A 154 -0.44 0.43 -5.42
CA VAL A 154 -0.16 -0.65 -4.45
C VAL A 154 -1.18 -0.52 -3.32
N ARG A 155 -2.02 -1.53 -3.13
CA ARG A 155 -3.15 -1.53 -2.19
C ARG A 155 -2.88 -2.52 -1.07
N ILE A 156 -2.87 -2.05 0.17
CA ILE A 156 -2.63 -2.84 1.37
C ILE A 156 -3.97 -3.03 2.08
N PHE A 157 -4.34 -4.26 2.41
CA PHE A 157 -5.64 -4.57 3.02
C PHE A 157 -5.47 -5.14 4.42
N TYR A 158 -6.19 -4.55 5.37
CA TYR A 158 -6.27 -4.99 6.75
C TYR A 158 -7.67 -5.51 7.09
N ARG A 159 -7.74 -6.55 7.93
CA ARG A 159 -8.91 -6.83 8.75
C ARG A 159 -8.84 -5.94 9.98
N GLY A 160 -9.97 -5.38 10.38
CA GLY A 160 -10.10 -4.60 11.61
C GLY A 160 -11.51 -4.68 12.17
N HIS A 161 -11.73 -4.06 13.32
CA HIS A 161 -13.04 -3.95 13.96
C HIS A 161 -13.27 -2.55 14.50
N VAL A 162 -14.54 -2.12 14.54
CA VAL A 162 -14.93 -0.82 15.08
C VAL A 162 -14.89 -0.86 16.61
N THR A 163 -14.22 0.14 17.21
CA THR A 163 -14.06 0.27 18.67
C THR A 163 -14.86 1.44 19.25
N GLY A 164 -15.37 2.34 18.42
CA GLY A 164 -16.26 3.43 18.82
C GLY A 164 -16.61 4.39 17.68
N GLY A 165 -17.31 5.49 18.00
CA GLY A 165 -17.81 6.46 17.02
C GLY A 165 -19.24 6.16 16.56
N GLU A 166 -19.74 6.97 15.63
CA GLU A 166 -21.08 6.87 15.05
C GLU A 166 -20.98 7.10 13.54
N LEU A 167 -21.78 6.36 12.74
CA LEU A 167 -21.75 6.41 11.29
C LEU A 167 -22.01 7.84 10.77
N THR A 168 -20.94 8.49 10.35
CA THR A 168 -20.92 9.90 9.92
C THR A 168 -20.14 9.97 8.61
N PRO A 169 -20.81 10.07 7.45
CA PRO A 169 -20.13 10.22 6.18
C PRO A 169 -19.25 11.48 6.12
N GLU A 170 -18.16 11.39 5.36
CA GLU A 170 -17.32 12.55 5.01
C GLU A 170 -18.16 13.71 4.44
N VAL A 171 -17.76 14.95 4.76
CA VAL A 171 -18.38 16.16 4.20
C VAL A 171 -17.35 16.96 3.41
N GLY A 172 -17.49 16.92 2.08
CA GLY A 172 -16.74 17.79 1.16
C GLY A 172 -15.41 17.24 0.65
N GLY A 173 -15.07 15.99 0.97
CA GLY A 173 -13.98 15.27 0.33
C GLY A 173 -14.45 14.43 -0.85
N THR A 174 -13.96 13.19 -0.95
CA THR A 174 -14.18 12.35 -2.14
C THR A 174 -15.28 11.30 -1.97
N SER A 175 -15.68 11.01 -0.74
CA SER A 175 -16.79 10.11 -0.43
C SER A 175 -18.02 10.90 0.08
N ASP A 176 -19.23 10.43 -0.23
CA ASP A 176 -20.49 11.15 0.09
C ASP A 176 -21.46 10.38 0.98
N LEU A 177 -21.24 9.08 1.18
CA LEU A 177 -21.97 8.21 2.08
C LEU A 177 -21.00 7.19 2.70
N ALA A 178 -21.38 6.69 3.87
CA ALA A 178 -20.84 5.46 4.43
C ALA A 178 -22.02 4.59 4.88
N ALA A 179 -21.87 3.27 4.83
CA ALA A 179 -22.90 2.31 5.24
C ALA A 179 -22.32 0.94 5.61
N TRP A 180 -23.05 0.23 6.48
CA TRP A 180 -22.90 -1.22 6.65
C TRP A 180 -23.77 -1.92 5.61
N LEU A 181 -23.15 -2.67 4.69
CA LEU A 181 -23.85 -3.34 3.59
C LEU A 181 -23.61 -4.85 3.63
N SER A 182 -24.66 -5.64 3.47
CA SER A 182 -24.55 -7.09 3.32
C SER A 182 -23.93 -7.47 1.99
N ARG A 183 -23.36 -8.68 1.93
CA ARG A 183 -22.81 -9.28 0.71
C ARG A 183 -23.87 -9.44 -0.40
N GLU A 184 -25.16 -9.56 -0.03
CA GLU A 184 -26.29 -9.60 -0.97
C GLU A 184 -26.59 -8.22 -1.56
N GLU A 185 -26.67 -7.17 -0.74
CA GLU A 185 -26.85 -5.78 -1.21
C GLU A 185 -25.69 -5.36 -2.13
N LEU A 186 -24.45 -5.72 -1.77
CA LEU A 186 -23.26 -5.41 -2.56
C LEU A 186 -23.24 -6.09 -3.93
N ALA A 187 -23.84 -7.27 -4.07
CA ALA A 187 -23.98 -7.94 -5.37
C ALA A 187 -24.92 -7.19 -6.35
N HIS A 188 -25.61 -6.15 -5.88
CA HIS A 188 -26.59 -5.37 -6.64
C HIS A 188 -26.28 -3.87 -6.72
N LEU A 189 -25.15 -3.42 -6.15
CA LEU A 189 -24.73 -2.02 -6.11
C LEU A 189 -23.47 -1.78 -6.97
N PRO A 190 -23.28 -0.58 -7.56
CA PRO A 190 -22.02 -0.22 -8.19
C PRO A 190 -20.89 -0.17 -7.15
N ALA A 191 -19.84 -0.95 -7.35
CA ALA A 191 -18.69 -1.02 -6.45
C ALA A 191 -17.39 -1.15 -7.25
N VAL A 192 -16.31 -0.60 -6.71
CA VAL A 192 -14.98 -0.68 -7.35
C VAL A 192 -14.47 -2.13 -7.33
N PRO A 193 -13.66 -2.56 -8.33
CA PRO A 193 -13.09 -3.91 -8.35
C PRO A 193 -12.34 -4.30 -7.06
N GLY A 194 -11.73 -3.31 -6.39
CA GLY A 194 -11.04 -3.46 -5.12
C GLY A 194 -11.92 -4.00 -3.98
N VAL A 195 -13.24 -3.76 -3.97
CA VAL A 195 -14.15 -4.35 -2.96
C VAL A 195 -14.18 -5.87 -3.10
N LYS A 196 -14.41 -6.36 -4.32
CA LYS A 196 -14.44 -7.81 -4.59
C LYS A 196 -13.09 -8.47 -4.28
N LEU A 197 -11.99 -7.79 -4.60
CA LEU A 197 -10.64 -8.28 -4.33
C LEU A 197 -10.33 -8.37 -2.84
N GLY A 198 -10.59 -7.30 -2.09
CA GLY A 198 -10.36 -7.27 -0.64
C GLY A 198 -11.23 -8.27 0.11
N LEU A 199 -12.50 -8.42 -0.27
CA LEU A 199 -13.38 -9.46 0.31
C LEU A 199 -12.88 -10.88 0.00
N ALA A 200 -12.36 -11.14 -1.21
CA ALA A 200 -11.74 -12.42 -1.51
C ALA A 200 -10.50 -12.70 -0.65
N MET A 201 -9.67 -11.68 -0.36
CA MET A 201 -8.53 -11.80 0.57
C MET A 201 -8.96 -12.02 2.02
N TYR A 202 -10.05 -11.36 2.45
CA TYR A 202 -10.64 -11.51 3.79
C TYR A 202 -11.22 -12.92 4.00
N ASP A 203 -11.88 -13.47 2.99
CA ASP A 203 -12.51 -14.80 3.01
C ASP A 203 -11.48 -15.94 2.88
N ASP A 204 -10.33 -15.70 2.23
CA ASP A 204 -9.25 -16.70 2.09
C ASP A 204 -8.59 -17.04 3.44
N GLY A 205 -8.69 -16.18 4.46
CA GLY A 205 -8.35 -16.49 5.86
C GLY A 205 -7.80 -15.32 6.67
N ASP A 206 -7.53 -15.55 7.96
CA ASP A 206 -7.34 -14.51 8.98
C ASP A 206 -6.15 -13.55 8.81
N GLY A 207 -5.26 -13.77 7.84
CA GLY A 207 -4.09 -12.92 7.59
C GLY A 207 -2.97 -13.11 8.61
N VAL A 208 -2.11 -12.10 8.74
CA VAL A 208 -1.03 -12.05 9.73
C VAL A 208 -1.32 -10.97 10.77
N PRO A 209 -1.41 -11.30 12.08
CA PRO A 209 -1.72 -10.32 13.11
C PRO A 209 -0.80 -9.12 13.08
N VAL A 210 -1.37 -7.91 13.11
CA VAL A 210 -0.59 -6.69 13.18
C VAL A 210 -0.32 -6.31 14.63
N ALA A 211 0.92 -5.92 14.91
CA ALA A 211 1.25 -5.21 16.14
C ALA A 211 1.08 -3.69 15.90
N PRO A 212 0.64 -2.93 16.92
CA PRO A 212 0.75 -1.48 16.91
C PRO A 212 2.19 -1.04 16.62
N ARG A 213 2.34 0.00 15.81
CA ARG A 213 3.61 0.60 15.41
C ARG A 213 3.74 1.99 16.00
N GLU A 214 4.98 2.42 16.24
CA GLU A 214 5.27 3.84 16.44
C GLU A 214 5.09 4.57 15.10
N PRO A 215 4.58 5.82 15.11
CA PRO A 215 4.54 6.67 13.92
C PRO A 215 5.92 6.82 13.29
N ASN A 216 5.95 7.04 11.97
CA ASN A 216 7.17 7.47 11.31
C ASN A 216 7.69 8.80 11.89
N PRO A 217 9.02 9.04 11.90
CA PRO A 217 9.56 10.31 12.36
C PRO A 217 9.11 11.46 11.43
N PRO A 218 8.76 12.64 11.99
CA PRO A 218 8.34 13.77 11.17
C PRO A 218 9.51 14.29 10.32
N VAL A 219 9.17 14.76 9.12
CA VAL A 219 10.12 15.38 8.19
C VAL A 219 10.02 16.92 8.31
N PRO A 220 11.13 17.68 8.26
CA PRO A 220 11.07 19.14 8.35
C PRO A 220 10.29 19.81 7.21
N ASP A 221 9.69 20.98 7.49
CA ASP A 221 8.90 21.74 6.52
C ASP A 221 9.69 22.06 5.25
N GLY A 222 9.07 21.82 4.09
CA GLY A 222 9.64 22.14 2.77
C GLY A 222 10.66 21.12 2.25
N VAL A 223 11.02 20.10 3.03
CA VAL A 223 11.85 18.97 2.57
C VAL A 223 11.10 18.15 1.53
N ARG A 224 11.80 17.75 0.47
CA ARG A 224 11.21 16.96 -0.62
C ARG A 224 11.12 15.48 -0.21
N VAL A 225 9.91 14.99 0.02
CA VAL A 225 9.65 13.55 0.24
C VAL A 225 9.61 12.80 -1.09
N GLU A 226 10.43 11.76 -1.20
CA GLU A 226 10.51 10.84 -2.33
C GLU A 226 9.96 9.48 -1.92
N HIS A 227 8.77 9.14 -2.45
CA HIS A 227 8.06 7.90 -2.13
C HIS A 227 8.63 6.72 -2.96
N ARG A 228 8.80 5.58 -2.29
CA ARG A 228 9.22 4.28 -2.86
C ARG A 228 8.44 3.12 -2.25
N VAL A 229 8.36 2.02 -2.98
CA VAL A 229 7.97 0.71 -2.45
C VAL A 229 9.15 -0.24 -2.60
N ALA A 230 9.35 -1.13 -1.63
CA ALA A 230 10.28 -2.24 -1.70
C ALA A 230 9.54 -3.54 -1.38
N ALA A 231 9.90 -4.64 -2.05
CA ALA A 231 9.34 -5.95 -1.80
C ALA A 231 10.45 -6.96 -1.49
N TYR A 232 10.28 -7.73 -0.43
CA TYR A 232 11.22 -8.77 -0.01
C TYR A 232 10.50 -10.07 0.31
N GLY A 233 11.02 -11.17 -0.19
CA GLY A 233 10.60 -12.50 0.22
C GLY A 233 11.57 -13.08 1.22
N ARG A 234 11.07 -13.61 2.34
CA ARG A 234 11.88 -14.41 3.27
C ARG A 234 11.88 -15.87 2.83
N GLY A 235 13.05 -16.37 2.47
CA GLY A 235 13.24 -17.76 2.05
C GLY A 235 13.25 -18.74 3.23
N PRO A 236 13.18 -20.06 2.97
CA PRO A 236 13.16 -21.09 4.01
C PRO A 236 14.39 -21.09 4.94
N ASP A 237 15.52 -20.62 4.42
CA ASP A 237 16.80 -20.55 5.13
C ASP A 237 16.95 -19.27 5.99
N GLY A 238 15.90 -18.43 6.05
CA GLY A 238 15.81 -17.23 6.89
C GLY A 238 16.23 -15.92 6.21
N ASP A 239 17.00 -16.01 5.11
CA ASP A 239 17.40 -14.89 4.24
C ASP A 239 16.19 -14.12 3.69
N ALA A 240 16.30 -12.79 3.62
CA ALA A 240 15.39 -11.95 2.85
C ALA A 240 16.04 -11.54 1.52
N VAL A 241 15.32 -11.74 0.42
CA VAL A 241 15.77 -11.46 -0.95
C VAL A 241 14.72 -10.60 -1.65
N GLY A 242 15.14 -9.54 -2.33
CA GLY A 242 14.26 -8.53 -2.90
C GLY A 242 14.95 -7.18 -3.07
N GLY A 243 14.17 -6.11 -3.16
CA GLY A 243 14.68 -4.75 -3.37
C GLY A 243 13.58 -3.71 -3.60
N LEU A 244 13.98 -2.53 -4.06
CA LEU A 244 13.06 -1.48 -4.52
C LEU A 244 12.26 -1.96 -5.74
N LEU A 245 10.97 -1.65 -5.79
CA LEU A 245 10.13 -1.94 -6.94
C LEU A 245 10.31 -0.88 -8.04
N GLU A 246 10.41 -1.35 -9.29
CA GLU A 246 10.27 -0.51 -10.45
C GLU A 246 8.81 -0.03 -10.62
N HIS A 247 8.60 1.01 -11.44
CA HIS A 247 7.25 1.50 -11.72
C HIS A 247 6.47 0.47 -12.54
N GLY A 248 5.29 0.05 -12.04
CA GLY A 248 4.44 -0.98 -12.65
C GLY A 248 4.81 -2.42 -12.28
N ALA A 249 5.80 -2.66 -11.42
CA ALA A 249 6.23 -4.01 -11.03
C ALA A 249 5.34 -4.62 -9.92
N ASP A 250 4.80 -5.82 -10.17
CA ASP A 250 4.14 -6.62 -9.12
C ASP A 250 5.14 -7.09 -8.04
N PRO A 251 4.83 -6.93 -6.74
CA PRO A 251 5.71 -7.35 -5.65
C PRO A 251 6.09 -8.84 -5.69
N ALA A 252 5.17 -9.74 -6.03
CA ALA A 252 5.42 -11.17 -6.03
C ALA A 252 6.23 -11.62 -7.26
N GLU A 253 6.10 -10.93 -8.40
CA GLU A 253 6.97 -11.09 -9.56
C GLU A 253 8.38 -10.59 -9.29
N ALA A 254 8.53 -9.40 -8.72
CA ALA A 254 9.83 -8.84 -8.36
C ALA A 254 10.60 -9.74 -7.37
N ILE A 255 9.91 -10.29 -6.35
CA ILE A 255 10.50 -11.25 -5.42
C ILE A 255 10.91 -12.55 -6.13
N ARG A 256 10.07 -13.11 -7.01
CA ARG A 256 10.41 -14.31 -7.79
C ARG A 256 11.64 -14.10 -8.66
N ALA A 257 11.71 -12.98 -9.37
CA ALA A 257 12.88 -12.60 -10.17
C ALA A 257 14.14 -12.48 -9.29
N ALA A 258 14.06 -11.78 -8.16
CA ALA A 258 15.19 -11.61 -7.24
C ALA A 258 15.71 -12.95 -6.68
N PHE A 259 14.83 -13.92 -6.35
CA PHE A 259 15.28 -15.26 -5.94
C PHE A 259 15.94 -16.05 -7.09
N GLY A 260 15.43 -15.93 -8.32
CA GLY A 260 16.07 -16.52 -9.51
C GLY A 260 17.46 -15.94 -9.74
N GLU A 261 17.59 -14.61 -9.76
CA GLU A 261 18.84 -13.92 -10.07
C GLU A 261 19.89 -13.98 -8.95
N GLN A 262 19.49 -13.76 -7.69
CA GLN A 262 20.42 -13.62 -6.56
C GLN A 262 20.70 -14.93 -5.82
N ARG A 263 19.93 -16.00 -6.10
CA ARG A 263 20.04 -17.29 -5.40
C ARG A 263 19.93 -18.53 -6.31
N ASP A 264 19.61 -18.40 -7.60
CA ASP A 264 19.35 -19.52 -8.52
C ASP A 264 18.22 -20.45 -7.98
N LEU A 265 17.14 -19.84 -7.47
CA LEU A 265 16.01 -20.55 -6.87
C LEU A 265 14.68 -20.16 -7.52
N ASP A 266 13.96 -21.16 -8.04
CA ASP A 266 12.53 -21.04 -8.34
C ASP A 266 11.71 -21.13 -7.03
N VAL A 267 10.82 -20.15 -6.85
CA VAL A 267 10.06 -19.96 -5.62
C VAL A 267 8.60 -19.57 -5.86
N THR A 268 7.75 -19.99 -4.94
CA THR A 268 6.37 -19.51 -4.81
C THR A 268 6.31 -18.48 -3.69
N VAL A 269 5.81 -17.29 -3.99
CA VAL A 269 5.56 -16.22 -3.01
C VAL A 269 4.18 -16.43 -2.40
N GLY A 270 4.09 -16.43 -1.08
CA GLY A 270 2.85 -16.58 -0.33
C GLY A 270 2.12 -15.26 -0.08
N ARG A 271 1.32 -15.21 0.99
CA ARG A 271 0.73 -13.96 1.47
C ARG A 271 1.79 -12.99 2.02
N PRO A 272 1.52 -11.67 2.02
CA PRO A 272 2.34 -10.72 2.75
C PRO A 272 2.28 -11.01 4.25
N ARG A 273 3.41 -10.81 4.92
CA ARG A 273 3.60 -11.00 6.38
C ARG A 273 3.78 -9.69 7.12
N ALA A 274 4.18 -8.63 6.44
CA ALA A 274 4.25 -7.29 6.98
C ALA A 274 4.16 -6.26 5.84
N ALA A 275 3.48 -5.15 6.13
CA ALA A 275 3.62 -3.90 5.39
C ALA A 275 4.07 -2.86 6.42
N THR A 276 5.27 -2.32 6.24
CA THR A 276 5.90 -1.38 7.16
C THR A 276 6.35 -0.14 6.43
N SER A 277 6.69 0.91 7.15
CA SER A 277 7.31 2.10 6.58
C SER A 277 8.60 2.48 7.29
N SER A 278 9.47 3.17 6.56
CA SER A 278 10.67 3.83 7.05
C SER A 278 10.88 5.17 6.33
N VAL A 279 11.56 6.10 7.00
CA VAL A 279 11.85 7.44 6.50
C VAL A 279 13.32 7.76 6.77
N HIS A 280 14.05 8.13 5.72
CA HIS A 280 15.48 8.43 5.79
C HIS A 280 15.75 9.81 5.20
N LEU A 281 16.25 10.74 6.01
CA LEU A 281 16.69 12.06 5.54
C LEU A 281 18.01 11.95 4.76
N SER A 282 18.20 12.81 3.75
CA SER A 282 19.51 12.97 3.10
C SER A 282 20.52 13.65 4.04
N GLU A 283 21.82 13.43 3.81
CA GLU A 283 22.90 14.02 4.63
C GLU A 283 22.88 15.56 4.65
N ASP A 284 22.28 16.20 3.64
CA ASP A 284 22.09 17.64 3.53
C ASP A 284 20.71 18.13 4.00
N GLU A 285 19.87 17.23 4.50
CA GLU A 285 18.49 17.44 4.96
C GLU A 285 17.55 18.09 3.91
N THR A 286 17.93 18.14 2.63
CA THR A 286 17.09 18.74 1.57
C THR A 286 16.01 17.79 1.03
N SER A 287 16.12 16.50 1.32
CA SER A 287 15.18 15.46 0.88
C SER A 287 15.00 14.36 1.93
N ALA A 288 13.89 13.63 1.81
CA ALA A 288 13.60 12.43 2.59
C ALA A 288 13.20 11.30 1.64
N CYS A 289 13.79 10.12 1.78
CA CYS A 289 13.28 8.90 1.15
C CYS A 289 12.29 8.23 2.09
N TRP A 290 11.04 8.09 1.66
CA TRP A 290 9.96 7.41 2.37
C TRP A 290 9.66 6.09 1.66
N ILE A 291 9.88 4.98 2.35
CA ILE A 291 9.82 3.64 1.78
C ILE A 291 8.69 2.88 2.46
N ILE A 292 7.79 2.31 1.65
CA ILE A 292 6.87 1.26 2.07
C ILE A 292 7.52 -0.09 1.79
N ARG A 293 7.81 -0.85 2.83
CA ARG A 293 8.40 -2.19 2.74
C ARG A 293 7.31 -3.24 2.86
N LEU A 294 7.24 -4.13 1.87
CA LEU A 294 6.37 -5.28 1.82
C LEU A 294 7.21 -6.54 2.02
N ASP A 295 7.01 -7.25 3.12
CA ASP A 295 7.64 -8.55 3.35
C ASP A 295 6.63 -9.67 3.07
N TYR A 296 7.09 -10.75 2.42
CA TYR A 296 6.32 -11.94 2.08
C TYR A 296 7.04 -13.20 2.59
N ASP A 297 6.28 -14.25 2.93
CA ASP A 297 6.88 -15.58 3.13
C ASP A 297 7.02 -16.30 1.78
N VAL A 298 8.17 -16.96 1.58
CA VAL A 298 8.52 -17.60 0.31
C VAL A 298 8.88 -19.07 0.51
N ARG A 299 8.39 -19.93 -0.40
CA ARG A 299 8.63 -21.37 -0.41
C ARG A 299 9.32 -21.76 -1.70
N ARG A 300 10.26 -22.72 -1.67
CA ARG A 300 10.84 -23.28 -2.90
C ARG A 300 9.72 -23.93 -3.72
N SER A 301 9.68 -23.66 -5.01
CA SER A 301 8.75 -24.30 -5.92
C SER A 301 9.02 -25.81 -5.95
N SER A 302 7.98 -26.64 -5.83
CA SER A 302 8.15 -28.09 -5.93
C SER A 302 8.53 -28.46 -7.36
N SER A 303 9.75 -28.96 -7.58
CA SER A 303 10.22 -29.35 -8.90
C SER A 303 9.35 -30.47 -9.48
N GLY A 304 8.41 -30.11 -10.36
CA GLY A 304 7.55 -31.07 -11.04
C GLY A 304 8.37 -31.92 -12.02
N ARG A 305 8.76 -33.13 -11.60
CA ARG A 305 8.98 -34.20 -12.58
C ARG A 305 7.60 -34.73 -12.99
N PRO A 306 7.22 -34.67 -14.28
CA PRO A 306 6.19 -35.59 -14.77
C PRO A 306 6.74 -37.01 -14.61
N GLY A 307 5.92 -37.89 -14.03
CA GLY A 307 6.18 -39.33 -13.92
C GLY A 307 5.73 -40.09 -15.16
#